data_AF-A0A1E3NG35-F1
#
_entry.id   AF-A0A1E3NG35-F1
#
_cell.length_a   1.000
_cell.length_b   1.000
_cell.length_c   1.000
_cell.angle_alpha   90.00
_cell.angle_beta   90.00
_cell.angle_gamma   90.00
#
_symmetry.space_group_name_H-M   'P 1'
#
loop_
_entity.id
_entity.type
_entity.pdbx_description
1 polymer ?
#
loop_
_entity_poly.entity_id
_entity_poly.type
_entity_poly.pdbx_seq_one_letter_code
_entity_poly.pdbx_strand_id
1 'polypeptide(L)'
;MWKLVQSGLSVVAGTAEPEYGPDSIHPVASDLKEGEPLYSDLTIEDLKYVSPNHTNVETQTFYFEDTKHAGFAQVIHSNVIGLHTTAQFTFKIFEKETPQDFIWTSTKLENFSIENGTDFKADNLSIVLNKDKINTYHIDSSVNKLTEVHLTVKRIGSSIKFGKDGTTYYGTEVDNPWGSMRHVFWPRCNVDGNIILREVKPEQDLDNLEPEEIEYVVKENVTIKDGLTMYVMALQGMKPHHAAATWDFLNYQSDDYSVVLMEFTTPPAYNKTKVSISMVVDKEGKIILGTLDNDTKHLETKVDETSGWDIPSKISYTLKDPEDDLNVEVVGELKNLCERVDVMAEIPQFVKSIVSGVAGTKPYIYQFSNTMKMTITKNGKVETTDSGYAYSESTFITAI
;
A
#
# COMPACT_ATOMS: atom_id res chain seq x y z
N MET A 1 -32.53 -4.21 -10.37
CA MET A 1 -33.27 -3.06 -9.79
C MET A 1 -33.32 -3.13 -8.26
N TRP A 2 -33.78 -4.23 -7.63
CA TRP A 2 -33.78 -4.39 -6.16
C TRP A 2 -32.37 -4.38 -5.52
N LYS A 3 -31.39 -5.10 -6.10
CA LYS A 3 -29.98 -5.07 -5.64
C LYS A 3 -29.31 -3.70 -5.79
N LEU A 4 -29.67 -2.92 -6.81
CA LEU A 4 -29.16 -1.56 -7.03
C LEU A 4 -29.75 -0.56 -6.03
N VAL A 5 -31.04 -0.70 -5.69
CA VAL A 5 -31.69 0.09 -4.64
C VAL A 5 -31.13 -0.28 -3.25
N GLN A 6 -30.87 -1.57 -3.00
CA GLN A 6 -30.20 -2.02 -1.77
C GLN A 6 -28.74 -1.56 -1.69
N SER A 7 -28.00 -1.57 -2.81
CA SER A 7 -26.64 -1.04 -2.88
C SER A 7 -26.63 0.46 -2.53
N GLY A 8 -27.50 1.26 -3.16
CA GLY A 8 -27.67 2.69 -2.82
C GLY A 8 -28.06 2.94 -1.37
N LEU A 9 -28.89 2.07 -0.77
CA LEU A 9 -29.24 2.14 0.65
C LEU A 9 -28.11 1.68 1.58
N SER A 10 -27.34 0.65 1.23
CA SER A 10 -26.19 0.18 2.03
C SER A 10 -25.04 1.19 2.04
N VAL A 11 -24.83 1.88 0.92
CA VAL A 11 -23.86 2.98 0.78
C VAL A 11 -24.20 4.15 1.74
N VAL A 12 -25.48 4.35 2.06
CA VAL A 12 -25.98 5.49 2.87
C VAL A 12 -26.35 5.10 4.30
N ALA A 13 -26.83 3.87 4.56
CA ALA A 13 -27.48 3.48 5.81
C ALA A 13 -26.74 2.38 6.61
N GLY A 14 -25.62 1.86 6.13
CA GLY A 14 -24.82 0.86 6.87
C GLY A 14 -25.50 -0.51 7.03
N THR A 15 -26.52 -0.82 6.23
CA THR A 15 -27.14 -2.16 6.20
C THR A 15 -26.21 -3.18 5.56
N ALA A 16 -26.39 -4.47 5.88
CA ALA A 16 -25.67 -5.56 5.22
C ALA A 16 -25.72 -5.41 3.68
N GLU A 17 -24.56 -5.49 3.03
CA GLU A 17 -24.49 -5.44 1.57
C GLU A 17 -25.29 -6.61 0.96
N PRO A 18 -26.02 -6.40 -0.14
CA PRO A 18 -26.65 -7.49 -0.84
C PRO A 18 -25.58 -8.46 -1.37
N GLU A 19 -25.88 -9.77 -1.36
CA GLU A 19 -25.01 -10.74 -2.01
C GLU A 19 -24.99 -10.48 -3.53
N TYR A 20 -23.87 -9.94 -4.03
CA TYR A 20 -23.67 -9.63 -5.44
C TYR A 20 -23.27 -10.89 -6.21
N GLY A 21 -22.38 -11.70 -5.63
CA GLY A 21 -21.83 -12.92 -6.23
C GLY A 21 -20.51 -12.69 -6.98
N PRO A 22 -19.84 -13.78 -7.41
CA PRO A 22 -18.52 -13.69 -8.05
C PRO A 22 -18.55 -12.98 -9.42
N ASP A 23 -19.69 -12.98 -10.11
CA ASP A 23 -19.85 -12.28 -11.41
C ASP A 23 -19.87 -10.75 -11.27
N SER A 24 -19.91 -10.23 -10.03
CA SER A 24 -19.87 -8.79 -9.74
C SER A 24 -18.49 -8.29 -9.33
N ILE A 25 -17.47 -9.13 -9.48
CA ILE A 25 -16.06 -8.74 -9.38
C ILE A 25 -15.35 -9.18 -10.66
N HIS A 26 -14.58 -8.26 -11.23
CA HIS A 26 -13.76 -8.47 -12.42
C HIS A 26 -12.31 -8.25 -12.00
N PRO A 27 -11.62 -9.31 -11.54
CA PRO A 27 -10.23 -9.22 -11.11
C PRO A 27 -9.36 -8.60 -12.20
N VAL A 28 -8.30 -7.91 -11.78
CA VAL A 28 -7.30 -7.39 -12.71
C VAL A 28 -6.85 -8.48 -13.70
N ALA A 29 -6.72 -8.10 -14.97
CA ALA A 29 -6.39 -9.00 -16.08
C ALA A 29 -7.45 -10.07 -16.43
N SER A 30 -8.69 -10.00 -15.90
CA SER A 30 -9.76 -10.94 -16.28
C SER A 30 -10.24 -10.80 -17.72
N ASP A 31 -9.98 -9.67 -18.37
CA ASP A 31 -10.37 -9.37 -19.75
C ASP A 31 -9.27 -9.69 -20.78
N LEU A 32 -8.12 -10.20 -20.34
CA LEU A 32 -7.02 -10.58 -21.23
C LEU A 32 -7.44 -11.70 -22.18
N LYS A 33 -7.08 -11.54 -23.45
CA LYS A 33 -7.25 -12.57 -24.47
C LYS A 33 -6.04 -13.49 -24.52
N GLU A 34 -6.25 -14.70 -25.05
CA GLU A 34 -5.17 -15.65 -25.29
C GLU A 34 -4.04 -14.99 -26.10
N GLY A 35 -2.81 -15.05 -25.56
CA GLY A 35 -1.61 -14.46 -26.15
C GLY A 35 -1.36 -12.98 -25.81
N GLU A 36 -2.26 -12.30 -25.11
CA GLU A 36 -1.97 -10.95 -24.58
C GLU A 36 -1.03 -11.05 -23.38
N PRO A 37 -0.03 -10.14 -23.24
CA PRO A 37 0.89 -10.17 -22.13
C PRO A 37 0.16 -9.87 -20.81
N LEU A 38 0.46 -10.68 -19.79
CA LEU A 38 -0.17 -10.54 -18.47
C LEU A 38 0.11 -9.19 -17.80
N TYR A 39 1.27 -8.62 -18.07
CA TYR A 39 1.72 -7.36 -17.54
C TYR A 39 2.53 -6.58 -18.57
N SER A 40 2.68 -5.27 -18.33
CA SER A 40 3.45 -4.37 -19.21
C SER A 40 4.12 -3.25 -18.42
N ASP A 41 5.10 -2.60 -19.04
CA ASP A 41 5.73 -1.39 -18.50
C ASP A 41 4.73 -0.22 -18.41
N LEU A 42 4.94 0.63 -17.40
CA LEU A 42 4.14 1.82 -17.19
C LEU A 42 4.50 2.91 -18.20
N THR A 43 3.47 3.57 -18.71
CA THR A 43 3.57 4.84 -19.43
C THR A 43 3.35 6.01 -18.46
N ILE A 44 3.60 7.25 -18.92
CA ILE A 44 3.27 8.43 -18.12
C ILE A 44 1.77 8.53 -17.80
N GLU A 45 0.89 8.04 -18.68
CA GLU A 45 -0.56 8.04 -18.45
C GLU A 45 -0.94 7.13 -17.27
N ASP A 46 -0.23 6.01 -17.09
CA ASP A 46 -0.46 5.10 -15.97
C ASP A 46 -0.07 5.69 -14.61
N LEU A 47 0.78 6.73 -14.61
CA LEU A 47 1.25 7.43 -13.41
C LEU A 47 0.44 8.69 -13.10
N LYS A 48 -0.57 9.03 -13.94
CA LYS A 48 -1.43 10.17 -13.67
C LYS A 48 -2.45 9.84 -12.60
N TYR A 49 -2.73 10.82 -11.74
CA TYR A 49 -3.89 10.80 -10.88
C TYR A 49 -5.16 10.75 -11.74
N VAL A 50 -6.04 9.82 -11.40
CA VAL A 50 -7.34 9.67 -12.05
C VAL A 50 -8.30 10.74 -11.54
N SER A 51 -8.22 11.06 -10.25
CA SER A 51 -9.08 12.00 -9.52
C SER A 51 -10.57 11.87 -9.84
N PRO A 52 -11.18 10.70 -9.57
CA PRO A 52 -12.60 10.50 -9.81
C PRO A 52 -13.50 11.49 -9.07
N ASN A 53 -14.68 11.74 -9.64
CA ASN A 53 -15.71 12.62 -9.06
C ASN A 53 -16.66 11.91 -8.08
N HIS A 54 -16.32 10.70 -7.63
CA HIS A 54 -17.05 9.94 -6.62
C HIS A 54 -16.14 9.65 -5.41
N THR A 55 -16.67 9.03 -4.35
CA THR A 55 -15.88 8.64 -3.18
C THR A 55 -14.68 7.79 -3.57
N ASN A 56 -13.47 8.28 -3.31
CA ASN A 56 -12.25 7.54 -3.61
C ASN A 56 -11.07 7.99 -2.74
N VAL A 57 -10.05 7.14 -2.71
CA VAL A 57 -8.73 7.43 -2.17
C VAL A 57 -7.69 7.06 -3.22
N GLU A 58 -6.85 8.01 -3.61
CA GLU A 58 -5.66 7.81 -4.41
C GLU A 58 -4.42 8.00 -3.53
N THR A 59 -3.43 7.13 -3.70
CA THR A 59 -2.15 7.25 -2.98
C THR A 59 -0.96 7.13 -3.90
N GLN A 60 0.10 7.84 -3.56
CA GLN A 60 1.46 7.52 -3.99
C GLN A 60 2.24 7.17 -2.75
N THR A 61 2.74 5.94 -2.67
CA THR A 61 3.49 5.44 -1.52
C THR A 61 4.89 5.05 -1.96
N PHE A 62 5.88 5.63 -1.29
CA PHE A 62 7.30 5.38 -1.49
C PHE A 62 7.85 4.72 -0.23
N TYR A 63 7.90 3.39 -0.22
CA TYR A 63 8.59 2.65 0.83
C TYR A 63 10.09 2.89 0.72
N PHE A 64 10.86 2.76 1.79
CA PHE A 64 12.31 2.82 1.69
C PHE A 64 12.97 2.01 2.79
N GLU A 65 14.21 1.61 2.54
CA GLU A 65 15.07 0.94 3.50
C GLU A 65 16.54 1.19 3.17
N ASP A 66 17.37 1.25 4.22
CA ASP A 66 18.83 1.10 4.13
C ASP A 66 19.30 0.05 5.15
N THR A 67 20.61 -0.07 5.36
CA THR A 67 21.17 -1.03 6.34
C THR A 67 20.59 -0.94 7.76
N LYS A 68 20.09 0.22 8.20
CA LYS A 68 19.64 0.49 9.57
C LYS A 68 18.14 0.85 9.64
N HIS A 69 17.65 1.66 8.71
CA HIS A 69 16.33 2.26 8.75
C HIS A 69 15.39 1.67 7.71
N ALA A 70 14.09 1.76 7.98
CA ALA A 70 13.06 1.53 7.00
C ALA A 70 11.84 2.41 7.29
N GLY A 71 10.98 2.57 6.30
CA GLY A 71 9.83 3.45 6.42
C GLY A 71 9.08 3.66 5.12
N PHE A 72 8.24 4.69 5.10
CA PHE A 72 7.61 5.15 3.87
C PHE A 72 7.24 6.64 3.93
N ALA A 73 7.19 7.26 2.75
CA ALA A 73 6.56 8.55 2.51
C ALA A 73 5.32 8.34 1.64
N GLN A 74 4.18 8.88 2.03
CA GLN A 74 2.92 8.69 1.33
C GLN A 74 2.17 10.01 1.21
N VAL A 75 1.65 10.29 0.02
CA VAL A 75 0.58 11.27 -0.15
C VAL A 75 -0.74 10.52 -0.36
N ILE A 76 -1.77 10.97 0.34
CA ILE A 76 -3.14 10.48 0.25
C ILE A 76 -3.98 11.63 -0.31
N HIS A 77 -4.59 11.44 -1.47
CA HIS A 77 -5.57 12.35 -2.05
C HIS A 77 -6.93 11.67 -2.04
N SER A 78 -7.91 12.25 -1.39
CA SER A 78 -9.24 11.66 -1.27
C SER A 78 -10.33 12.61 -1.72
N ASN A 79 -11.38 12.04 -2.28
CA ASN A 79 -12.62 12.74 -2.57
C ASN A 79 -13.73 12.11 -1.75
N VAL A 80 -14.41 12.89 -0.92
CA VAL A 80 -15.55 12.43 -0.11
C VAL A 80 -16.84 12.86 -0.80
N ILE A 81 -17.62 11.88 -1.27
CA ILE A 81 -18.95 12.07 -1.89
C ILE A 81 -18.90 12.93 -3.18
N GLY A 82 -17.73 13.15 -3.78
CA GLY A 82 -17.61 13.96 -4.99
C GLY A 82 -17.61 15.48 -4.74
N LEU A 83 -17.64 15.91 -3.48
CA LEU A 83 -17.87 17.32 -3.09
C LEU A 83 -16.67 17.95 -2.40
N HIS A 84 -15.90 17.16 -1.64
CA HIS A 84 -14.78 17.65 -0.84
C HIS A 84 -13.54 16.82 -1.11
N THR A 85 -12.54 17.45 -1.71
CA THR A 85 -11.19 16.88 -1.81
C THR A 85 -10.41 17.21 -0.55
N THR A 86 -9.68 16.22 -0.04
CA THR A 86 -8.72 16.42 1.05
C THR A 86 -7.42 15.73 0.67
N ALA A 87 -6.30 16.26 1.16
CA ALA A 87 -5.01 15.65 0.97
C ALA A 87 -4.23 15.59 2.29
N GLN A 88 -3.46 14.52 2.46
CA GLN A 88 -2.61 14.30 3.63
C GLN A 88 -1.25 13.78 3.18
N PHE A 89 -0.19 14.19 3.89
CA PHE A 89 1.12 13.58 3.78
C PHE A 89 1.44 12.82 5.05
N THR A 90 1.75 11.54 4.88
CA THR A 90 2.07 10.60 5.93
C THR A 90 3.52 10.18 5.78
N PHE A 91 4.27 10.21 6.87
CA PHE A 91 5.66 9.75 6.89
C PHE A 91 5.92 8.87 8.09
N LYS A 92 6.54 7.72 7.84
CA LYS A 92 6.97 6.75 8.84
C LYS A 92 8.44 6.44 8.67
N ILE A 93 9.17 6.38 9.78
CA ILE A 93 10.55 5.87 9.82
C ILE A 93 10.80 5.14 11.14
N PHE A 94 11.59 4.07 11.09
CA PHE A 94 12.05 3.32 12.25
C PHE A 94 13.38 2.64 11.95
N GLU A 95 14.08 2.21 13.00
CA GLU A 95 15.22 1.30 12.88
C GLU A 95 14.71 -0.14 12.75
N LYS A 96 15.32 -0.92 11.85
CA LYS A 96 14.91 -2.31 11.56
C LYS A 96 15.04 -3.24 12.77
N GLU A 97 15.96 -2.94 13.69
CA GLU A 97 16.16 -3.72 14.93
C GLU A 97 15.13 -3.39 16.02
N THR A 98 14.55 -2.18 15.98
CA THR A 98 13.54 -1.71 16.95
C THR A 98 12.36 -1.06 16.23
N PRO A 99 11.63 -1.81 15.38
CA PRO A 99 10.64 -1.22 14.47
C PRO A 99 9.39 -0.69 15.19
N GLN A 100 9.19 -1.05 16.46
CA GLN A 100 8.15 -0.49 17.33
C GLN A 100 8.46 0.96 17.78
N ASP A 101 9.73 1.37 17.76
CA ASP A 101 10.19 2.70 18.17
C ASP A 101 10.22 3.64 16.96
N PHE A 102 9.07 3.78 16.30
CA PHE A 102 8.92 4.54 15.07
C PHE A 102 8.58 6.01 15.32
N ILE A 103 8.91 6.86 14.34
CA ILE A 103 8.32 8.18 14.18
C ILE A 103 7.24 8.07 13.11
N TRP A 104 6.03 8.53 13.46
CA TRP A 104 4.88 8.63 12.57
C TRP A 104 4.39 10.07 12.55
N THR A 105 4.17 10.59 11.35
CA THR A 105 3.48 11.87 11.15
C THR A 105 2.40 11.70 10.10
N SER A 106 1.25 12.32 10.34
CA SER A 106 0.17 12.47 9.36
C SER A 106 -0.28 13.92 9.39
N THR A 107 -0.11 14.62 8.28
CA THR A 107 -0.30 16.07 8.20
C THR A 107 -1.28 16.40 7.09
N LYS A 108 -2.36 17.10 7.42
CA LYS A 108 -3.28 17.66 6.42
C LYS A 108 -2.53 18.67 5.55
N LEU A 109 -2.74 18.57 4.25
CA LEU A 109 -2.13 19.46 3.26
C LEU A 109 -3.06 20.63 2.93
N GLU A 110 -2.48 21.82 2.83
CA GLU A 110 -3.17 23.05 2.44
C GLU A 110 -2.70 23.50 1.06
N ASN A 111 -3.60 24.17 0.31
CA ASN A 111 -3.34 24.68 -1.06
C ASN A 111 -2.76 23.63 -2.02
N PHE A 112 -3.22 22.38 -1.91
CA PHE A 112 -2.70 21.29 -2.72
C PHE A 112 -3.24 21.29 -4.17
N SER A 113 -2.43 20.79 -5.09
CA SER A 113 -2.77 20.65 -6.51
C SER A 113 -2.11 19.41 -7.13
N ILE A 114 -2.78 18.84 -8.13
CA ILE A 114 -2.19 17.86 -9.04
C ILE A 114 -1.74 18.62 -10.28
N GLU A 115 -0.43 18.65 -10.52
CA GLU A 115 0.17 19.35 -11.66
C GLU A 115 0.67 18.34 -12.69
N ASN A 116 0.48 18.66 -13.98
CA ASN A 116 0.90 17.81 -15.09
C ASN A 116 0.35 16.36 -15.02
N GLY A 117 -0.71 16.15 -14.25
CA GLY A 117 -1.33 14.86 -13.95
C GLY A 117 -0.53 13.95 -13.01
N THR A 118 0.78 14.13 -12.84
CA THR A 118 1.67 13.18 -12.12
C THR A 118 2.33 13.77 -10.88
N ASP A 119 2.45 15.10 -10.80
CA ASP A 119 3.07 15.79 -9.68
C ASP A 119 2.02 16.12 -8.62
N PHE A 120 2.41 16.08 -7.35
CA PHE A 120 1.60 16.54 -6.24
C PHE A 120 2.30 17.70 -5.54
N LYS A 121 1.64 18.85 -5.45
CA LYS A 121 2.15 20.06 -4.79
C LYS A 121 1.21 20.47 -3.67
N ALA A 122 1.75 21.04 -2.61
CA ALA A 122 0.99 21.72 -1.55
C ALA A 122 1.93 22.73 -0.86
N ASP A 123 1.42 23.51 0.09
CA ASP A 123 2.28 24.34 0.93
C ASP A 123 3.31 23.45 1.64
N ASN A 124 4.60 23.75 1.44
CA ASN A 124 5.74 23.01 2.01
C ASN A 124 5.83 21.51 1.58
N LEU A 125 5.18 21.12 0.48
CA LEU A 125 5.29 19.78 -0.10
C LEU A 125 5.47 19.85 -1.62
N SER A 126 6.39 19.04 -2.14
CA SER A 126 6.38 18.65 -3.54
C SER A 126 6.80 17.21 -3.78
N ILE A 127 6.03 16.53 -4.62
CA ILE A 127 6.34 15.21 -5.18
C ILE A 127 6.32 15.38 -6.70
N VAL A 128 7.48 15.28 -7.34
CA VAL A 128 7.64 15.62 -8.77
C VAL A 128 8.27 14.47 -9.53
N LEU A 129 7.61 14.05 -10.61
CA LEU A 129 8.16 13.06 -11.55
C LEU A 129 9.07 13.75 -12.56
N ASN A 130 10.25 13.18 -12.82
CA ASN A 130 11.06 13.50 -13.99
C ASN A 130 10.35 12.98 -15.24
N LYS A 131 9.77 13.91 -16.01
CA LYS A 131 8.91 13.61 -17.16
C LYS A 131 9.68 13.18 -18.40
N ASP A 132 10.97 13.53 -18.50
CA ASP A 132 11.80 13.16 -19.66
C ASP A 132 12.12 11.67 -19.65
N LYS A 133 12.37 11.11 -18.46
CA LYS A 133 12.79 9.71 -18.29
C LYS A 133 11.75 8.83 -17.61
N ILE A 134 10.75 9.40 -16.94
CA ILE A 134 9.65 8.70 -16.25
C ILE A 134 10.20 7.65 -15.28
N ASN A 135 11.29 8.00 -14.57
CA ASN A 135 12.04 7.05 -13.76
C ASN A 135 12.56 7.62 -12.43
N THR A 136 12.33 8.91 -12.16
CA THR A 136 12.78 9.54 -10.92
C THR A 136 11.69 10.41 -10.32
N TYR A 137 11.39 10.19 -9.04
CA TYR A 137 10.61 11.11 -8.23
C TYR A 137 11.54 11.90 -7.30
N HIS A 138 11.27 13.19 -7.14
CA HIS A 138 11.82 14.01 -6.08
C HIS A 138 10.70 14.34 -5.08
N ILE A 139 10.96 14.07 -3.81
CA ILE A 139 10.04 14.28 -2.70
C ILE A 139 10.71 15.27 -1.75
N ASP A 140 10.10 16.43 -1.58
CA ASP A 140 10.53 17.47 -0.65
C ASP A 140 9.34 17.84 0.24
N SER A 141 9.46 17.65 1.55
CA SER A 141 8.40 17.89 2.51
C SER A 141 8.93 18.50 3.79
N SER A 142 8.38 19.64 4.19
CA SER A 142 8.56 20.24 5.52
C SER A 142 7.21 20.60 6.15
N VAL A 143 6.16 19.87 5.76
CA VAL A 143 4.77 20.09 6.21
C VAL A 143 4.60 19.84 7.71
N ASN A 144 5.41 18.96 8.30
CA ASN A 144 5.34 18.60 9.71
C ASN A 144 6.57 19.12 10.46
N LYS A 145 6.39 19.62 11.70
CA LYS A 145 7.50 20.12 12.51
C LYS A 145 8.42 19.01 13.03
N LEU A 146 7.91 17.78 13.20
CA LEU A 146 8.69 16.63 13.66
C LEU A 146 9.55 16.02 12.55
N THR A 147 9.18 16.20 11.28
CA THR A 147 9.84 15.52 10.15
C THR A 147 9.98 16.44 8.95
N GLU A 148 11.21 16.55 8.46
CA GLU A 148 11.51 17.16 7.16
C GLU A 148 12.19 16.11 6.27
N VAL A 149 11.67 15.93 5.06
CA VAL A 149 11.92 14.76 4.21
C VAL A 149 12.36 15.23 2.82
N HIS A 150 13.57 14.85 2.43
CA HIS A 150 14.14 15.12 1.10
C HIS A 150 14.64 13.81 0.49
N LEU A 151 13.85 13.20 -0.39
CA LEU A 151 14.16 11.92 -1.01
C LEU A 151 14.19 12.05 -2.53
N THR A 152 15.17 11.39 -3.14
CA THR A 152 15.20 11.11 -4.58
C THR A 152 15.03 9.62 -4.77
N VAL A 153 13.95 9.22 -5.44
CA VAL A 153 13.61 7.83 -5.73
C VAL A 153 13.80 7.58 -7.21
N LYS A 154 14.71 6.67 -7.58
CA LYS A 154 15.04 6.37 -8.97
C LYS A 154 14.80 4.90 -9.29
N ARG A 155 13.86 4.63 -10.20
CA ARG A 155 13.51 3.27 -10.66
C ARG A 155 14.73 2.52 -11.17
N ILE A 156 14.84 1.25 -10.79
CA ILE A 156 15.81 0.30 -11.31
C ILE A 156 15.04 -0.67 -12.21
N GLY A 157 15.39 -0.71 -13.50
CA GLY A 157 14.77 -1.59 -14.49
C GLY A 157 13.27 -1.32 -14.70
N SER A 158 12.48 -2.38 -14.55
CA SER A 158 11.08 -2.46 -14.96
C SER A 158 10.12 -1.67 -14.07
N SER A 159 9.01 -1.30 -14.68
CA SER A 159 7.78 -0.86 -14.02
C SER A 159 6.65 -1.80 -14.42
N ILE A 160 5.62 -1.95 -13.59
CA ILE A 160 4.64 -3.03 -13.82
C ILE A 160 3.22 -2.55 -13.58
N LYS A 161 2.37 -2.79 -14.58
CA LYS A 161 0.90 -2.92 -14.42
C LYS A 161 0.46 -4.29 -14.92
N PHE A 162 -0.48 -4.90 -14.19
CA PHE A 162 -1.14 -6.12 -14.61
C PHE A 162 -2.36 -5.82 -15.46
N GLY A 163 -2.63 -6.67 -16.45
CA GLY A 163 -3.68 -6.44 -17.44
C GLY A 163 -3.48 -5.13 -18.18
N LYS A 164 -4.59 -4.52 -18.59
CA LYS A 164 -4.59 -3.28 -19.37
C LYS A 164 -4.12 -2.05 -18.57
N ASP A 165 -4.54 -1.94 -17.31
CA ASP A 165 -4.41 -0.71 -16.52
C ASP A 165 -4.15 -0.93 -15.01
N GLY A 166 -4.00 -2.19 -14.56
CA GLY A 166 -3.80 -2.52 -13.14
C GLY A 166 -5.07 -2.54 -12.30
N THR A 167 -6.27 -2.51 -12.89
CA THR A 167 -7.54 -2.30 -12.19
C THR A 167 -8.37 -3.57 -12.06
N THR A 168 -8.88 -3.81 -10.86
CA THR A 168 -10.00 -4.69 -10.55
C THR A 168 -11.28 -3.85 -10.49
N TYR A 169 -12.34 -4.31 -11.13
CA TYR A 169 -13.63 -3.61 -11.18
C TYR A 169 -14.71 -4.35 -10.37
N TYR A 170 -15.60 -3.59 -9.73
CA TYR A 170 -16.74 -4.11 -8.98
C TYR A 170 -18.03 -3.63 -9.64
N GLY A 171 -18.94 -4.54 -9.93
CA GLY A 171 -20.19 -4.26 -10.62
C GLY A 171 -20.61 -5.36 -11.57
N THR A 172 -21.88 -5.37 -11.96
CA THR A 172 -22.39 -6.32 -12.97
C THR A 172 -22.02 -5.91 -14.40
N GLU A 173 -21.67 -4.65 -14.63
CA GLU A 173 -21.32 -4.08 -15.93
C GLU A 173 -19.91 -3.47 -15.82
N VAL A 174 -18.91 -4.07 -16.48
CA VAL A 174 -17.50 -3.62 -16.42
C VAL A 174 -17.34 -2.18 -16.89
N ASP A 175 -18.13 -1.77 -17.89
CA ASP A 175 -18.10 -0.41 -18.44
C ASP A 175 -18.72 0.63 -17.51
N ASN A 176 -19.47 0.21 -16.48
CA ASN A 176 -20.11 1.08 -15.49
C ASN A 176 -19.95 0.49 -14.07
N PRO A 177 -18.70 0.38 -13.58
CA PRO A 177 -18.44 -0.22 -12.28
C PRO A 177 -18.92 0.71 -11.16
N TRP A 178 -19.39 0.14 -10.05
CA TRP A 178 -19.70 0.92 -8.84
C TRP A 178 -18.50 1.09 -7.91
N GLY A 179 -17.40 0.39 -8.19
CA GLY A 179 -16.17 0.47 -7.43
C GLY A 179 -14.99 -0.06 -8.21
N SER A 180 -13.80 0.36 -7.81
CA SER A 180 -12.56 -0.08 -8.44
C SER A 180 -11.43 -0.16 -7.42
N MET A 181 -10.45 -0.99 -7.74
CA MET A 181 -9.19 -1.10 -7.02
C MET A 181 -8.06 -1.19 -8.04
N ARG A 182 -7.13 -0.25 -8.03
CA ARG A 182 -6.04 -0.18 -9.00
C ARG A 182 -4.69 -0.09 -8.31
N HIS A 183 -3.71 -0.83 -8.82
CA HIS A 183 -2.31 -0.72 -8.39
C HIS A 183 -1.35 -0.74 -9.57
N VAL A 184 -0.34 0.13 -9.54
CA VAL A 184 0.80 0.12 -10.46
C VAL A 184 2.10 0.35 -9.70
N PHE A 185 3.17 -0.31 -10.14
CA PHE A 185 4.38 -0.48 -9.32
C PHE A 185 5.67 -0.08 -10.04
N TRP A 186 6.59 0.47 -9.27
CA TRP A 186 8.02 0.31 -9.50
C TRP A 186 8.55 -0.65 -8.42
N PRO A 187 8.78 -1.94 -8.74
CA PRO A 187 9.05 -2.98 -7.75
C PRO A 187 10.42 -2.83 -7.07
N ARG A 188 11.38 -2.21 -7.77
CA ARG A 188 12.72 -1.93 -7.27
C ARG A 188 13.14 -0.54 -7.70
N CYS A 189 13.52 0.28 -6.74
CA CYS A 189 14.15 1.56 -7.00
C CYS A 189 15.30 1.77 -6.01
N ASN A 190 16.21 2.66 -6.37
CA ASN A 190 17.20 3.20 -5.46
C ASN A 190 16.64 4.49 -4.83
N VAL A 191 16.97 4.72 -3.56
CA VAL A 191 16.60 5.91 -2.81
C VAL A 191 17.82 6.51 -2.13
N ASP A 192 17.99 7.82 -2.33
CA ASP A 192 18.96 8.65 -1.63
C ASP A 192 18.24 9.86 -1.04
N GLY A 193 18.68 10.31 0.13
CA GLY A 193 18.07 11.48 0.72
C GLY A 193 18.51 11.81 2.13
N ASN A 194 17.99 12.92 2.63
CA ASN A 194 18.18 13.39 3.99
C ASN A 194 16.83 13.58 4.66
N ILE A 195 16.72 13.10 5.88
CA ILE A 195 15.53 13.21 6.72
C ILE A 195 15.97 13.86 8.03
N ILE A 196 15.31 14.95 8.42
CA ILE A 196 15.55 15.62 9.70
C ILE A 196 14.42 15.24 10.64
N LEU A 197 14.78 14.54 11.70
CA LEU A 197 13.89 14.11 12.76
C LEU A 197 14.04 15.07 13.94
N ARG A 198 12.92 15.61 14.38
CA ARG A 198 12.84 16.54 15.50
C ARG A 198 11.97 15.96 16.60
N GLU A 199 12.19 16.46 17.80
CA GLU A 199 11.34 16.21 18.95
C GLU A 199 10.97 17.54 19.60
N VAL A 200 9.87 17.53 20.36
CA VAL A 200 9.46 18.68 21.16
C VAL A 200 10.58 18.99 22.15
N LYS A 201 11.02 20.25 22.21
CA LYS A 201 12.05 20.68 23.15
C LYS A 201 11.59 20.34 24.58
N PRO A 202 12.43 19.66 25.39
CA PRO A 202 12.06 19.32 26.77
C PRO A 202 11.74 20.56 27.62
N GLU A 203 11.03 20.34 28.73
CA GLU A 203 10.71 21.37 29.74
C GLU A 203 9.76 22.49 29.25
N GLN A 204 9.00 22.24 28.18
CA GLN A 204 7.92 23.10 27.73
C GLN A 204 6.59 22.71 28.38
N ASP A 205 5.82 23.71 28.81
CA ASP A 205 4.47 23.51 29.34
C ASP A 205 3.44 23.40 28.21
N LEU A 206 3.37 22.21 27.59
CA LEU A 206 2.56 21.97 26.39
C LEU A 206 1.07 22.24 26.57
N ASP A 207 0.56 22.16 27.82
CA ASP A 207 -0.85 22.43 28.12
C ASP A 207 -1.20 23.92 28.01
N ASN A 208 -0.19 24.80 28.04
CA ASN A 208 -0.34 26.25 28.01
C ASN A 208 0.29 26.92 26.77
N LEU A 209 0.72 26.12 25.79
CA LEU A 209 1.30 26.63 24.54
C LEU A 209 0.33 26.41 23.38
N GLU A 210 0.18 27.44 22.55
CA GLU A 210 -0.43 27.27 21.24
C GLU A 210 0.51 26.45 20.33
N PRO A 211 0.00 25.72 19.31
CA PRO A 211 0.83 24.88 18.44
C PRO A 211 2.00 25.62 17.77
N GLU A 212 1.87 26.93 17.53
CA GLU A 212 2.92 27.76 16.92
C GLU A 212 4.06 28.10 17.90
N GLU A 213 3.79 28.04 19.20
CA GLU A 213 4.73 28.38 20.27
C GLU A 213 5.58 27.18 20.70
N ILE A 214 5.19 25.97 20.32
CA ILE A 214 5.95 24.75 20.60
C ILE A 214 7.29 24.80 19.87
N GLU A 215 8.39 24.82 20.63
CA GLU A 215 9.73 24.71 20.09
C GLU A 215 10.11 23.25 19.87
N TYR A 216 10.85 23.00 18.79
CA TYR A 216 11.35 21.68 18.42
C TYR A 216 12.88 21.71 18.34
N VAL A 217 13.52 20.62 18.77
CA VAL A 217 14.97 20.42 18.65
C VAL A 217 15.24 19.26 17.69
N VAL A 218 16.37 19.34 16.97
CA VAL A 218 16.80 18.23 16.11
C VAL A 218 17.21 17.05 17.00
N LYS A 219 16.53 15.93 16.82
CA LYS A 219 16.83 14.65 17.47
C LYS A 219 17.89 13.90 16.66
N GLU A 220 17.68 13.80 15.35
CA GLU A 220 18.54 13.02 14.46
C GLU A 220 18.48 13.58 13.03
N ASN A 221 19.60 13.51 12.31
CA ASN A 221 19.63 13.67 10.85
C ASN A 221 19.95 12.30 10.25
N VAL A 222 18.99 11.72 9.53
CA VAL A 222 19.14 10.43 8.87
C VAL A 222 19.49 10.69 7.41
N THR A 223 20.63 10.15 6.97
CA THR A 223 21.00 10.12 5.56
C THR A 223 20.76 8.71 5.03
N ILE A 224 19.80 8.58 4.12
CA ILE A 224 19.59 7.35 3.34
C ILE A 224 20.52 7.46 2.13
N LYS A 225 21.40 6.47 1.96
CA LYS A 225 22.33 6.42 0.83
C LYS A 225 22.36 5.03 0.24
N ASP A 226 22.25 4.96 -1.08
CA ASP A 226 22.22 3.70 -1.82
C ASP A 226 21.13 2.73 -1.29
N GLY A 227 20.06 3.28 -0.71
CA GLY A 227 18.95 2.50 -0.15
C GLY A 227 18.08 1.88 -1.24
N LEU A 228 17.24 0.94 -0.85
CA LEU A 228 16.23 0.31 -1.71
C LEU A 228 14.82 0.79 -1.36
N THR A 229 13.95 0.74 -2.34
CA THR A 229 12.58 1.26 -2.24
C THR A 229 11.67 0.54 -3.23
N MET A 230 10.39 0.55 -2.92
CA MET A 230 9.31 0.19 -3.83
C MET A 230 8.34 1.37 -3.89
N TYR A 231 7.91 1.72 -5.10
CA TYR A 231 6.86 2.72 -5.32
C TYR A 231 5.58 2.03 -5.80
N VAL A 232 4.46 2.40 -5.19
CA VAL A 232 3.12 1.99 -5.62
C VAL A 232 2.23 3.21 -5.71
N MET A 233 1.50 3.29 -6.83
CA MET A 233 0.35 4.18 -6.96
C MET A 233 -0.92 3.35 -6.89
N ALA A 234 -1.81 3.72 -5.97
CA ALA A 234 -3.06 2.99 -5.75
C ALA A 234 -4.27 3.91 -5.89
N LEU A 235 -5.37 3.37 -6.41
CA LEU A 235 -6.69 4.00 -6.39
C LEU A 235 -7.69 3.00 -5.81
N GLN A 236 -8.38 3.41 -4.74
CA GLN A 236 -9.54 2.73 -4.21
C GLN A 236 -10.78 3.59 -4.50
N GLY A 237 -11.57 3.19 -5.49
CA GLY A 237 -12.80 3.86 -5.93
C GLY A 237 -14.05 3.48 -5.14
N MET A 238 -13.90 3.00 -3.90
CA MET A 238 -15.02 2.58 -3.03
C MET A 238 -14.61 2.57 -1.56
N LYS A 239 -15.55 2.25 -0.65
CA LYS A 239 -15.25 2.14 0.78
C LYS A 239 -14.43 0.86 1.07
N PRO A 240 -13.42 0.89 1.96
CA PRO A 240 -12.53 -0.27 2.19
C PRO A 240 -13.27 -1.57 2.53
N HIS A 241 -14.26 -1.50 3.43
CA HIS A 241 -15.04 -2.66 3.89
C HIS A 241 -15.97 -3.27 2.83
N HIS A 242 -16.21 -2.58 1.72
CA HIS A 242 -16.89 -3.16 0.57
C HIS A 242 -15.89 -3.78 -0.43
N ALA A 243 -14.63 -3.32 -0.44
CA ALA A 243 -13.62 -3.80 -1.36
C ALA A 243 -12.98 -5.11 -0.88
N ALA A 244 -12.53 -5.14 0.37
CA ALA A 244 -11.77 -6.26 0.92
C ALA A 244 -12.24 -6.65 2.32
N ALA A 245 -12.17 -7.94 2.60
CA ALA A 245 -12.31 -8.53 3.92
C ALA A 245 -10.94 -8.68 4.60
N THR A 246 -9.96 -9.17 3.84
CA THR A 246 -8.57 -9.31 4.27
C THR A 246 -7.62 -8.86 3.16
N TRP A 247 -6.43 -8.46 3.55
CA TRP A 247 -5.34 -8.08 2.65
C TRP A 247 -4.02 -8.63 3.16
N ASP A 248 -3.17 -9.11 2.27
CA ASP A 248 -1.77 -9.38 2.56
C ASP A 248 -0.89 -8.65 1.54
N PHE A 249 0.15 -8.01 2.05
CA PHE A 249 1.11 -7.24 1.27
C PHE A 249 2.53 -7.67 1.64
N LEU A 250 3.39 -7.76 0.64
CA LEU A 250 4.82 -7.99 0.80
C LEU A 250 5.60 -6.98 -0.05
N ASN A 251 6.58 -6.34 0.59
CA ASN A 251 7.70 -5.67 -0.06
C ASN A 251 9.00 -6.29 0.47
N TYR A 252 9.53 -7.27 -0.26
CA TYR A 252 10.82 -7.89 0.00
C TYR A 252 11.90 -7.23 -0.85
N GLN A 253 13.01 -6.85 -0.23
CA GLN A 253 14.16 -6.24 -0.86
C GLN A 253 15.44 -6.92 -0.34
N SER A 254 16.28 -7.39 -1.25
CA SER A 254 17.64 -7.85 -0.98
C SER A 254 18.62 -7.23 -1.98
N ASP A 255 19.90 -7.55 -1.83
CA ASP A 255 20.94 -7.10 -2.76
C ASP A 255 20.70 -7.62 -4.19
N ASP A 256 20.16 -8.83 -4.32
CA ASP A 256 20.01 -9.51 -5.62
C ASP A 256 18.57 -9.53 -6.16
N TYR A 257 17.54 -9.36 -5.32
CA TYR A 257 16.15 -9.52 -5.72
C TYR A 257 15.18 -8.55 -5.02
N SER A 258 14.04 -8.30 -5.68
CA SER A 258 12.87 -7.71 -5.05
C SER A 258 11.63 -8.56 -5.33
N VAL A 259 10.79 -8.75 -4.32
CA VAL A 259 9.50 -9.43 -4.45
C VAL A 259 8.41 -8.52 -3.92
N VAL A 260 7.41 -8.24 -4.74
CA VAL A 260 6.23 -7.46 -4.35
C VAL A 260 5.00 -8.33 -4.55
N LEU A 261 4.17 -8.47 -3.52
CA LEU A 261 2.87 -9.13 -3.60
C LEU A 261 1.79 -8.23 -3.03
N MET A 262 0.64 -8.19 -3.71
CA MET A 262 -0.58 -7.55 -3.25
C MET A 262 -1.74 -8.54 -3.46
N GLU A 263 -2.23 -9.11 -2.36
CA GLU A 263 -3.31 -10.09 -2.34
C GLU A 263 -4.44 -9.58 -1.45
N PHE A 264 -5.68 -9.63 -1.92
CA PHE A 264 -6.84 -9.38 -1.09
C PHE A 264 -7.94 -10.40 -1.34
N THR A 265 -8.72 -10.65 -0.30
CA THR A 265 -9.94 -11.46 -0.38
C THR A 265 -11.13 -10.54 -0.19
N THR A 266 -12.10 -10.59 -1.09
CA THR A 266 -13.29 -9.74 -0.98
C THR A 266 -14.23 -10.17 0.15
N PRO A 267 -15.15 -9.29 0.58
CA PRO A 267 -16.21 -9.66 1.51
C PRO A 267 -17.11 -10.79 0.99
N PRO A 268 -17.87 -11.46 1.88
CA PRO A 268 -18.86 -12.47 1.49
C PRO A 268 -19.82 -12.03 0.37
N ALA A 269 -20.12 -10.73 0.28
CA ALA A 269 -20.95 -10.16 -0.78
C ALA A 269 -20.43 -10.44 -2.20
N TYR A 270 -19.12 -10.64 -2.37
CA TYR A 270 -18.45 -10.98 -3.62
C TYR A 270 -17.86 -12.40 -3.59
N ASN A 271 -18.48 -13.31 -2.81
CA ASN A 271 -18.11 -14.72 -2.72
C ASN A 271 -16.66 -14.98 -2.26
N LYS A 272 -16.07 -14.08 -1.47
CA LYS A 272 -14.69 -14.23 -0.95
C LYS A 272 -13.68 -14.47 -2.08
N THR A 273 -13.89 -13.81 -3.21
CA THR A 273 -12.99 -13.89 -4.36
C THR A 273 -11.62 -13.33 -3.96
N LYS A 274 -10.59 -14.16 -4.15
CA LYS A 274 -9.20 -13.75 -4.00
C LYS A 274 -8.74 -13.05 -5.27
N VAL A 275 -8.11 -11.89 -5.12
CA VAL A 275 -7.43 -11.17 -6.19
C VAL A 275 -5.98 -11.03 -5.75
N SER A 276 -5.04 -11.49 -6.57
CA SER A 276 -3.62 -11.42 -6.24
C SER A 276 -2.79 -11.05 -7.46
N ILE A 277 -1.83 -10.16 -7.24
CA ILE A 277 -0.77 -9.83 -8.18
C ILE A 277 0.56 -9.95 -7.48
N SER A 278 1.56 -10.46 -8.18
CA SER A 278 2.92 -10.52 -7.65
C SER A 278 3.96 -10.41 -8.73
N MET A 279 5.10 -9.83 -8.38
CA MET A 279 6.22 -9.65 -9.26
C MET A 279 7.55 -9.88 -8.55
N VAL A 280 8.48 -10.49 -9.28
CA VAL A 280 9.85 -10.76 -8.86
C VAL A 280 10.78 -10.13 -9.89
N VAL A 281 11.69 -9.29 -9.42
CA VAL A 281 12.74 -8.68 -10.26
C VAL A 281 14.12 -8.97 -9.68
N ASP A 282 15.13 -9.06 -10.55
CA ASP A 282 16.53 -9.10 -10.11
C ASP A 282 17.06 -7.70 -9.72
N LYS A 283 18.32 -7.64 -9.31
CA LYS A 283 19.01 -6.39 -8.92
C LYS A 283 19.12 -5.34 -10.01
N GLU A 284 19.05 -5.74 -11.27
CA GLU A 284 19.04 -4.85 -12.44
C GLU A 284 17.61 -4.39 -12.76
N GLY A 285 16.62 -4.88 -12.00
CA GLY A 285 15.21 -4.59 -12.13
C GLY A 285 14.57 -5.33 -13.30
N LYS A 286 15.20 -6.39 -13.83
CA LYS A 286 14.63 -7.23 -14.88
C LYS A 286 13.63 -8.19 -14.26
N ILE A 287 12.46 -8.30 -14.89
CA ILE A 287 11.40 -9.21 -14.45
C ILE A 287 11.86 -10.66 -14.60
N ILE A 288 11.79 -11.40 -13.50
CA ILE A 288 11.94 -12.86 -13.42
C ILE A 288 10.57 -13.51 -13.52
N LEU A 289 9.58 -12.95 -12.81
CA LEU A 289 8.23 -13.47 -12.74
C LEU A 289 7.24 -12.31 -12.54
N GLY A 290 6.15 -12.30 -13.29
CA GLY A 290 4.94 -11.55 -12.94
C GLY A 290 3.75 -12.50 -13.06
N THR A 291 2.95 -12.63 -12.00
CA THR A 291 1.92 -13.68 -11.95
C THR A 291 0.69 -13.29 -11.13
N LEU A 292 -0.45 -13.90 -11.48
CA LEU A 292 -1.68 -13.89 -10.70
C LEU A 292 -1.86 -15.17 -9.87
N ASP A 293 -1.12 -16.24 -10.16
CA ASP A 293 -1.15 -17.51 -9.41
C ASP A 293 -0.24 -17.41 -8.18
N ASN A 294 -0.85 -16.89 -7.12
CA ASN A 294 -0.20 -16.60 -5.86
C ASN A 294 -1.00 -17.23 -4.71
N ASP A 295 -0.27 -17.62 -3.67
CA ASP A 295 -0.89 -18.14 -2.46
C ASP A 295 -0.15 -17.64 -1.22
N THR A 296 -0.79 -16.74 -0.49
CA THR A 296 -0.35 -16.32 0.84
C THR A 296 -0.94 -17.23 1.91
N LYS A 297 -0.09 -17.73 2.82
CA LYS A 297 -0.50 -18.57 3.96
C LYS A 297 0.04 -18.04 5.26
N HIS A 298 -0.86 -17.81 6.22
CA HIS A 298 -0.53 -17.60 7.63
C HIS A 298 -0.23 -18.98 8.24
N LEU A 299 1.04 -19.39 8.18
CA LEU A 299 1.49 -20.73 8.58
C LEU A 299 1.28 -21.02 10.06
N GLU A 300 1.48 -20.01 10.90
CA GLU A 300 1.26 -20.06 12.34
C GLU A 300 0.58 -18.76 12.76
N THR A 301 -0.44 -18.82 13.60
CA THR A 301 -1.20 -17.64 14.07
C THR A 301 -1.23 -17.54 15.59
N LYS A 302 -1.47 -16.33 16.08
CA LYS A 302 -1.76 -16.05 17.49
C LYS A 302 -2.95 -15.10 17.57
N VAL A 303 -3.81 -15.28 18.57
CA VAL A 303 -4.89 -14.33 18.83
C VAL A 303 -4.30 -13.03 19.38
N ASP A 304 -4.57 -11.89 18.72
CA ASP A 304 -4.33 -10.57 19.29
C ASP A 304 -5.50 -10.22 20.23
N GLU A 305 -5.25 -10.18 21.54
CA GLU A 305 -6.31 -9.99 22.55
C GLU A 305 -7.04 -8.64 22.45
N THR A 306 -6.41 -7.63 21.84
CA THR A 306 -7.04 -6.30 21.71
C THR A 306 -8.09 -6.29 20.59
N SER A 307 -7.72 -6.78 19.42
CA SER A 307 -8.61 -6.80 18.25
C SER A 307 -9.54 -8.03 18.25
N GLY A 308 -9.03 -9.17 18.71
CA GLY A 308 -9.63 -10.49 18.61
C GLY A 308 -9.28 -11.25 17.33
N TRP A 309 -8.38 -10.73 16.48
CA TRP A 309 -7.97 -11.38 15.24
C TRP A 309 -6.91 -12.46 15.46
N ASP A 310 -6.98 -13.53 14.67
CA ASP A 310 -5.88 -14.49 14.51
C ASP A 310 -4.83 -13.89 13.57
N ILE A 311 -3.75 -13.35 14.15
CA ILE A 311 -2.71 -12.67 13.40
C ILE A 311 -1.55 -13.63 13.10
N PRO A 312 -0.90 -13.52 11.94
CA PRO A 312 0.21 -14.38 11.60
C PRO A 312 1.41 -14.12 12.51
N SER A 313 2.04 -15.21 12.95
CA SER A 313 3.36 -15.25 13.60
C SER A 313 4.41 -15.89 12.69
N LYS A 314 3.98 -16.56 11.63
CA LYS A 314 4.80 -17.05 10.52
C LYS A 314 3.97 -17.04 9.25
N ILE A 315 4.58 -16.63 8.14
CA ILE A 315 3.90 -16.43 6.86
C ILE A 315 4.73 -16.96 5.70
N SER A 316 4.06 -17.45 4.67
CA SER A 316 4.67 -17.79 3.38
C SER A 316 3.89 -17.16 2.23
N TYR A 317 4.62 -16.69 1.23
CA TYR A 317 4.10 -16.19 -0.04
C TYR A 317 4.65 -17.09 -1.14
N THR A 318 3.77 -17.80 -1.85
CA THR A 318 4.15 -18.66 -2.99
C THR A 318 3.66 -18.01 -4.29
N LEU A 319 4.56 -17.87 -5.26
CA LEU A 319 4.34 -17.25 -6.56
C LEU A 319 4.66 -18.28 -7.63
N LYS A 320 3.78 -18.48 -8.61
CA LYS A 320 3.95 -19.56 -9.59
C LYS A 320 3.81 -19.09 -11.03
N ASP A 321 4.60 -19.71 -11.89
CA ASP A 321 4.39 -19.75 -13.33
C ASP A 321 4.38 -21.22 -13.77
N PRO A 322 3.17 -21.80 -13.97
CA PRO A 322 3.05 -23.19 -14.40
C PRO A 322 3.58 -23.45 -15.81
N GLU A 323 3.60 -22.45 -16.70
CA GLU A 323 4.07 -22.63 -18.08
C GLU A 323 5.59 -22.82 -18.12
N ASP A 324 6.30 -22.07 -17.27
CA ASP A 324 7.75 -22.08 -17.16
C ASP A 324 8.30 -23.02 -16.07
N ASP A 325 7.41 -23.74 -15.35
CA ASP A 325 7.67 -24.51 -14.13
C ASP A 325 8.58 -23.74 -13.15
N LEU A 326 8.21 -22.49 -12.88
CA LEU A 326 8.93 -21.57 -11.99
C LEU A 326 8.08 -21.31 -10.73
N ASN A 327 8.70 -21.47 -9.57
CA ASN A 327 8.10 -21.22 -8.27
C ASN A 327 9.03 -20.34 -7.44
N VAL A 328 8.49 -19.29 -6.84
CA VAL A 328 9.19 -18.45 -5.88
C VAL A 328 8.45 -18.50 -4.55
N GLU A 329 9.18 -18.83 -3.49
CA GLU A 329 8.65 -18.84 -2.12
C GLU A 329 9.40 -17.83 -1.26
N VAL A 330 8.67 -16.90 -0.63
CA VAL A 330 9.20 -16.05 0.44
C VAL A 330 8.56 -16.48 1.76
N VAL A 331 9.37 -16.85 2.74
CA VAL A 331 8.88 -17.39 4.02
C VAL A 331 9.68 -16.84 5.20
N GLY A 332 8.99 -16.55 6.30
CA GLY A 332 9.64 -16.08 7.52
C GLY A 332 8.73 -16.02 8.75
N GLU A 333 9.38 -15.90 9.90
CA GLU A 333 8.71 -15.62 11.18
C GLU A 333 8.46 -14.11 11.30
N LEU A 334 7.29 -13.74 11.83
CA LEU A 334 6.87 -12.36 12.05
C LEU A 334 7.11 -11.97 13.52
N LYS A 335 8.39 -11.82 13.88
CA LYS A 335 8.81 -11.48 15.25
C LYS A 335 8.66 -10.00 15.55
N ASN A 336 8.92 -9.19 14.54
CA ASN A 336 9.02 -7.75 14.65
C ASN A 336 7.75 -7.12 14.10
N LEU A 337 6.81 -6.82 15.00
CA LEU A 337 5.63 -6.00 14.69
C LEU A 337 6.03 -4.52 14.82
N CYS A 338 5.95 -3.76 13.72
CA CYS A 338 6.19 -2.33 13.74
C CYS A 338 5.02 -1.61 14.41
N GLU A 339 3.81 -1.89 13.93
CA GLU A 339 2.61 -1.20 14.37
C GLU A 339 1.38 -2.08 14.15
N ARG A 340 0.46 -1.98 15.11
CA ARG A 340 -0.92 -2.43 14.96
C ARG A 340 -1.78 -1.18 14.80
N VAL A 341 -2.20 -0.90 13.58
CA VAL A 341 -3.05 0.25 13.27
C VAL A 341 -4.50 -0.11 13.55
N ASP A 342 -5.13 0.59 14.50
CA ASP A 342 -6.58 0.56 14.69
C ASP A 342 -7.21 1.57 13.74
N VAL A 343 -7.69 1.10 12.58
CA VAL A 343 -8.23 1.99 11.54
C VAL A 343 -9.43 2.77 12.07
N MET A 344 -10.21 2.21 12.99
CA MET A 344 -11.32 2.94 13.60
C MET A 344 -10.84 4.04 14.53
N ALA A 345 -9.75 3.85 15.26
CA ALA A 345 -9.17 4.90 16.10
C ALA A 345 -8.76 6.12 15.26
N GLU A 346 -8.15 5.87 14.09
CA GLU A 346 -7.64 6.90 13.17
C GLU A 346 -8.72 7.69 12.42
N ILE A 347 -9.97 7.20 12.39
CA ILE A 347 -11.07 7.88 11.69
C ILE A 347 -11.63 9.04 12.55
N PRO A 348 -11.78 10.26 12.00
CA PRO A 348 -12.46 11.37 12.67
C PRO A 348 -13.89 11.03 13.12
N GLN A 349 -14.31 11.57 14.26
CA GLN A 349 -15.61 11.31 14.90
C GLN A 349 -16.82 11.43 13.95
N PHE A 350 -16.82 12.42 13.04
CA PHE A 350 -17.96 12.62 12.12
C PHE A 350 -18.10 11.54 11.04
N VAL A 351 -17.03 10.77 10.76
CA VAL A 351 -17.06 9.62 9.82
C VAL A 351 -17.43 8.33 10.56
N LYS A 352 -17.10 8.22 11.85
CA LYS A 352 -17.42 7.04 12.69
C LYS A 352 -18.91 6.68 12.67
N SER A 353 -19.81 7.65 12.63
CA SER A 353 -21.27 7.44 12.56
C SER A 353 -21.76 6.78 11.26
N ILE A 354 -20.99 6.89 10.17
CA ILE A 354 -21.29 6.28 8.86
C ILE A 354 -20.81 4.82 8.82
N VAL A 355 -19.79 4.49 9.62
CA VAL A 355 -19.14 3.16 9.65
C VAL A 355 -19.68 2.28 10.79
N SER A 356 -20.14 2.88 11.89
CA SER A 356 -20.71 2.18 13.06
C SER A 356 -22.04 1.46 12.78
N GLY A 357 -22.64 1.66 11.59
CA GLY A 357 -23.84 0.93 11.16
C GLY A 357 -23.55 -0.51 10.72
N VAL A 358 -22.32 -0.83 10.34
CA VAL A 358 -21.94 -2.18 9.89
C VAL A 358 -21.54 -3.02 11.09
N ALA A 359 -22.48 -3.77 11.64
CA ALA A 359 -22.22 -4.70 12.73
C ALA A 359 -21.10 -5.70 12.36
N GLY A 360 -19.99 -5.69 13.10
CA GLY A 360 -18.95 -6.72 13.03
C GLY A 360 -17.65 -6.37 12.32
N THR A 361 -17.45 -5.14 11.81
CA THR A 361 -16.16 -4.71 11.26
C THR A 361 -15.22 -4.23 12.38
N LYS A 362 -14.01 -4.79 12.41
CA LYS A 362 -12.91 -4.39 13.30
C LYS A 362 -11.65 -4.23 12.46
N PRO A 363 -11.53 -3.15 11.68
CA PRO A 363 -10.43 -2.98 10.75
C PRO A 363 -9.10 -2.75 11.50
N TYR A 364 -8.18 -3.69 11.36
CA TYR A 364 -6.81 -3.60 11.86
C TYR A 364 -5.82 -3.90 10.74
N ILE A 365 -4.72 -3.15 10.73
CA ILE A 365 -3.56 -3.41 9.87
C ILE A 365 -2.39 -3.76 10.77
N TYR A 366 -1.76 -4.90 10.53
CA TYR A 366 -0.55 -5.33 11.22
C TYR A 366 0.63 -5.18 10.29
N GLN A 367 1.54 -4.28 10.64
CA GLN A 367 2.73 -3.96 9.86
C GLN A 367 3.94 -4.62 10.49
N PHE A 368 4.70 -5.36 9.70
CA PHE A 368 5.82 -6.16 10.17
C PHE A 368 7.12 -5.79 9.43
N SER A 369 8.24 -5.92 10.12
CA SER A 369 9.59 -5.62 9.60
C SER A 369 10.56 -6.74 9.96
N ASN A 370 10.69 -7.72 9.08
CA ASN A 370 11.46 -8.94 9.36
C ASN A 370 12.42 -9.26 8.22
N THR A 371 13.46 -10.02 8.52
CA THR A 371 14.24 -10.71 7.49
C THR A 371 13.51 -11.99 7.11
N MET A 372 13.28 -12.19 5.81
CA MET A 372 12.66 -13.41 5.27
C MET A 372 13.62 -14.15 4.35
N LYS A 373 13.35 -15.43 4.10
CA LYS A 373 14.09 -16.24 3.13
C LYS A 373 13.30 -16.32 1.84
N MET A 374 13.93 -16.03 0.71
CA MET A 374 13.41 -16.29 -0.63
C MET A 374 14.05 -17.56 -1.20
N THR A 375 13.28 -18.38 -1.91
CA THR A 375 13.77 -19.52 -2.69
C THR A 375 13.15 -19.47 -4.08
N ILE A 376 13.98 -19.56 -5.13
CA ILE A 376 13.54 -19.72 -6.52
C ILE A 376 13.79 -21.16 -6.95
N THR A 377 12.75 -21.83 -7.42
CA THR A 377 12.79 -23.21 -7.93
C THR A 377 12.30 -23.22 -9.36
N LYS A 378 13.10 -23.74 -10.29
CA LYS A 378 12.72 -23.94 -11.70
C LYS A 378 12.90 -25.40 -12.10
N ASN A 379 11.95 -25.98 -12.81
CA ASN A 379 12.00 -27.38 -13.24
C ASN A 379 12.24 -28.36 -12.07
N GLY A 380 11.59 -28.12 -10.92
CA GLY A 380 11.74 -28.90 -9.69
C GLY A 380 13.12 -28.80 -9.01
N LYS A 381 14.00 -27.88 -9.43
CA LYS A 381 15.33 -27.67 -8.85
C LYS A 381 15.46 -26.27 -8.26
N VAL A 382 16.01 -26.19 -7.05
CA VAL A 382 16.34 -24.90 -6.43
C VAL A 382 17.45 -24.23 -7.25
N GLU A 383 17.14 -23.10 -7.86
CA GLU A 383 18.12 -22.30 -8.62
C GLU A 383 18.88 -21.36 -7.68
N THR A 384 18.18 -20.73 -6.74
CA THR A 384 18.79 -19.83 -5.76
C THR A 384 17.99 -19.77 -4.45
N THR A 385 18.69 -19.38 -3.39
CA THR A 385 18.12 -19.00 -2.11
C THR A 385 18.75 -17.68 -1.69
N ASP A 386 17.94 -16.81 -1.12
CA ASP A 386 18.35 -15.47 -0.73
C ASP A 386 17.70 -15.08 0.60
N SER A 387 18.23 -14.06 1.26
CA SER A 387 17.64 -13.49 2.46
C SER A 387 17.66 -11.98 2.40
N GLY A 388 16.53 -11.37 2.69
CA GLY A 388 16.29 -9.96 2.46
C GLY A 388 15.35 -9.35 3.48
N TYR A 389 15.33 -8.03 3.48
CA TYR A 389 14.41 -7.25 4.28
C TYR A 389 12.99 -7.38 3.72
N ALA A 390 12.04 -7.72 4.57
CA ALA A 390 10.62 -7.77 4.23
C ALA A 390 9.84 -6.81 5.11
N TYR A 391 9.26 -5.80 4.48
CA TYR A 391 8.14 -5.07 5.04
C TYR A 391 6.86 -5.75 4.56
N SER A 392 6.06 -6.27 5.48
CA SER A 392 4.83 -6.99 5.15
C SER A 392 3.66 -6.50 5.97
N GLU A 393 2.46 -6.53 5.40
CA GLU A 393 1.24 -6.17 6.09
C GLU A 393 0.22 -7.29 6.00
N SER A 394 -0.51 -7.51 7.10
CA SER A 394 -1.73 -8.33 7.12
C SER A 394 -2.86 -7.48 7.66
N THR A 395 -3.90 -7.31 6.85
CA THR A 395 -5.06 -6.48 7.15
C THR A 395 -6.29 -7.35 7.33
N PHE A 396 -7.07 -7.05 8.35
CA PHE A 396 -8.34 -7.70 8.66
C PHE A 396 -9.41 -6.64 8.82
N ILE A 397 -10.49 -6.73 8.04
CA ILE A 397 -11.58 -5.74 8.03
C ILE A 397 -12.89 -6.40 8.50
N THR A 398 -13.23 -7.52 7.87
CA THR A 398 -14.39 -8.35 8.18
C THR A 398 -14.00 -9.83 8.12
N ALA A 399 -14.68 -10.66 8.91
CA ALA A 399 -14.45 -12.09 8.90
C ALA A 399 -14.79 -12.70 7.53
N ILE A 400 -14.00 -13.70 7.13
CA ILE A 400 -14.19 -14.52 5.93
C ILE A 400 -14.68 -15.92 6.28
#